data_AF-A0A4R3HYS3-F1
#
_entry.id   AF-A0A4R3HYS3-F1
#
_cell.length_a   1.000
_cell.length_b   1.000
_cell.length_c   1.000
_cell.angle_alpha   90.00
_cell.angle_beta   90.00
_cell.angle_gamma   90.00
#
_symmetry.space_group_name_H-M   'P 1'
#
loop_
_entity.id
_entity.type
_entity.pdbx_description
1 polymer ?
#
loop_
_entity_poly.entity_id
_entity_poly.type
_entity_poly.pdbx_seq_one_letter_code
_entity_poly.pdbx_strand_id
1 'polypeptide(L)' 'MKQKEFKEKMPECAAFIEDLCQAFGTEAIHGQIRKGLNGEPTFWAKENGHEIGTPVDSGAEWRVTWNEHGVAVAEKIKRG' A
#
# COMPACT_ATOMS: atom_id res chain seq x y z
N MET A 1 8.83 5.98 11.10
CA MET A 1 8.64 7.33 10.52
C MET A 1 7.72 8.12 11.44
N LYS A 2 8.01 9.40 11.69
CA LYS A 2 7.11 10.26 12.50
C LYS A 2 5.93 10.75 11.66
N GLN A 3 4.81 11.11 12.30
CA GLN A 3 3.58 11.55 11.61
C GLN A 3 3.81 12.74 10.66
N LYS A 4 4.58 13.74 11.09
CA LYS A 4 4.90 14.90 10.26
C LYS A 4 5.65 14.49 8.99
N GLU A 5 6.68 13.66 9.15
CA GLU A 5 7.45 13.14 8.01
C GLU A 5 6.60 12.29 7.06
N PHE A 6 5.62 11.55 7.58
CA PHE A 6 4.67 10.79 6.76
C PHE A 6 3.83 11.71 5.87
N LYS A 7 3.24 12.77 6.44
CA LYS A 7 2.44 13.73 5.66
C LYS A 7 3.25 14.48 4.61
N GLU A 8 4.54 14.73 4.86
CA GLU A 8 5.44 15.41 3.91
C GLU A 8 5.91 14.48 2.77
N LYS A 9 6.20 13.22 3.08
CA LYS A 9 6.76 12.25 2.10
C LYS A 9 5.71 11.45 1.36
N MET A 10 4.55 11.24 1.97
CA MET A 10 3.44 10.43 1.45
C MET A 10 2.10 11.20 1.57
N PRO A 11 1.99 12.40 0.96
CA PRO A 11 0.82 13.27 1.12
C PRO A 11 -0.49 12.66 0.59
N GLU A 12 -0.46 11.91 -0.52
CA GLU A 12 -1.68 11.30 -1.06
C GLU A 12 -2.15 10.14 -0.18
N CYS A 13 -1.22 9.31 0.32
CA CYS A 13 -1.56 8.27 1.29
C CYS A 13 -2.10 8.86 2.59
N ALA A 14 -1.55 9.98 3.06
CA ALA A 14 -2.01 10.64 4.26
C ALA A 14 -3.45 11.16 4.11
N ALA A 15 -3.75 11.86 3.02
CA ALA A 15 -5.09 12.34 2.72
C ALA A 15 -6.09 11.18 2.60
N PHE A 16 -5.70 10.10 1.90
CA PHE A 16 -6.55 8.92 1.78
C PHE A 16 -6.85 8.27 3.13
N ILE A 17 -5.87 8.16 4.04
CA ILE A 17 -6.09 7.65 5.40
C ILE A 17 -7.05 8.57 6.17
N GLU A 18 -6.96 9.89 5.99
CA GLU A 18 -7.88 10.84 6.62
C GLU A 18 -9.32 10.62 6.12
N ASP A 19 -9.52 10.45 4.81
CA ASP A 19 -10.82 10.12 4.22
C ASP A 19 -11.37 8.78 4.74
N LEU A 20 -10.51 7.76 4.85
CA LEU A 20 -10.89 6.47 5.43
C LEU A 20 -11.27 6.61 6.91
N CYS A 21 -10.54 7.41 7.69
CA CYS A 21 -10.88 7.67 9.09
C CYS A 21 -12.24 8.37 9.20
N GLN A 22 -12.53 9.32 8.30
CA GLN A 22 -13.83 10.00 8.26
C GLN A 22 -14.96 9.05 7.88
N ALA A 23 -14.73 8.12 6.94
CA ALA A 23 -15.75 7.19 6.45
C ALA A 23 -16.01 6.01 7.40
N PHE A 24 -14.97 5.47 8.03
CA PHE A 24 -15.01 4.19 8.75
C PHE A 24 -14.67 4.31 10.25
N GLY A 25 -14.25 5.48 10.69
CA GLY A 25 -13.84 5.74 12.07
C GLY A 25 -12.34 5.52 12.29
N THR A 26 -11.74 6.41 13.07
CA THR A 26 -10.30 6.47 13.31
C THR A 26 -9.73 5.18 13.89
N GLU A 27 -10.34 4.60 14.93
CA GLU A 27 -9.79 3.39 15.57
C GLU A 27 -9.83 2.16 14.67
N ALA A 28 -10.84 2.04 13.79
CA ALA A 28 -10.93 0.94 12.84
C ALA A 28 -9.73 0.98 11.87
N ILE A 29 -9.47 2.16 11.29
CA ILE A 29 -8.37 2.37 10.33
C ILE A 29 -7.01 2.29 11.01
N HIS A 30 -6.83 2.97 12.14
CA HIS A 30 -5.58 2.91 12.91
C HIS A 30 -5.28 1.49 13.40
N GLY A 31 -6.29 0.69 13.72
CA GLY A 31 -6.13 -0.72 14.05
C GLY A 31 -5.49 -1.52 12.92
N GLN A 32 -5.96 -1.37 11.67
CA GLN A 32 -5.36 -2.04 10.51
C GLN A 32 -3.94 -1.55 10.22
N ILE A 33 -3.70 -0.23 10.34
CA ILE A 33 -2.36 0.33 10.15
C ILE A 33 -1.37 -0.26 11.16
N ARG A 34 -1.74 -0.33 12.45
CA ARG A 34 -0.89 -0.92 13.50
C ARG A 34 -0.55 -2.37 13.20
N LYS A 35 -1.52 -3.18 12.77
CA LYS A 35 -1.30 -4.57 12.34
C LYS A 35 -0.36 -4.66 11.13
N GLY A 36 -0.60 -3.83 10.12
CA GLY A 36 0.26 -3.66 8.94
C GLY A 36 1.71 -3.38 9.29
N LEU A 37 1.94 -2.44 10.21
CA LEU A 37 3.28 -2.09 10.68
C LEU A 37 3.94 -3.21 11.50
N ASN A 38 3.17 -4.13 12.07
CA ASN A 38 3.64 -5.26 12.88
C ASN A 38 3.82 -6.56 12.08
N GLY A 39 3.71 -6.54 10.75
CA GLY A 39 3.96 -7.72 9.90
C GLY A 39 2.71 -8.43 9.41
N GLU A 40 1.50 -7.98 9.77
CA GLU A 40 0.28 -8.59 9.24
C GLU A 40 -0.10 -7.94 7.90
N PRO A 41 -0.46 -8.71 6.85
CA PRO A 41 -0.79 -8.17 5.52
C PRO A 41 -2.18 -7.52 5.47
N THR A 42 -2.39 -6.48 6.28
CA THR A 42 -3.67 -5.77 6.50
C THR A 42 -3.61 -4.31 6.06
N PHE A 43 -2.41 -3.73 6.00
CA PHE A 43 -2.17 -2.39 5.50
C PHE A 43 -0.78 -2.32 4.86
N TRP A 44 -0.72 -1.76 3.65
CA TRP A 44 0.50 -1.47 2.91
C TRP A 44 0.29 -0.23 2.05
N ALA A 45 1.29 0.65 2.00
CA ALA A 45 1.25 1.84 1.18
C ALA A 45 2.65 2.17 0.65
N LYS A 46 2.71 2.65 -0.60
CA LYS A 46 3.95 3.06 -1.25
C LYS A 46 3.72 4.31 -2.09
N GLU A 47 4.49 5.35 -1.82
CA GLU A 47 4.39 6.67 -2.48
C GLU A 47 5.76 7.35 -2.45
N ASN A 48 6.14 8.04 -3.52
CA ASN A 48 7.41 8.78 -3.62
C ASN A 48 8.67 7.97 -3.22
N GLY A 49 8.68 6.67 -3.49
CA GLY A 49 9.78 5.78 -3.09
C GLY A 49 9.83 5.42 -1.61
N HIS A 50 8.88 5.89 -0.79
CA HIS A 50 8.67 5.50 0.59
C HIS A 50 7.63 4.38 0.68
N GLU A 51 7.85 3.44 1.59
CA GLU A 51 7.02 2.25 1.74
C GLU A 51 6.79 1.98 3.24
N ILE A 52 5.53 1.68 3.60
CA ILE A 52 5.11 1.36 4.97
C ILE A 52 4.11 0.22 5.00
N GLY A 53 4.07 -0.47 6.14
CA GLY A 53 3.17 -1.60 6.36
C GLY A 53 3.72 -2.88 5.76
N THR A 54 2.85 -3.89 5.62
CA THR A 54 3.22 -5.22 5.15
C THR A 54 2.45 -5.54 3.89
N PRO A 55 3.13 -5.76 2.74
CA PRO A 55 2.46 -6.08 1.50
C PRO A 55 1.70 -7.41 1.62
N VAL A 56 0.53 -7.46 1.00
CA VAL A 56 -0.18 -8.72 0.81
C VAL A 56 0.56 -9.56 -0.23
N ASP A 57 0.88 -10.82 0.12
CA ASP A 57 1.22 -11.79 -0.92
C ASP A 57 -0.06 -12.12 -1.67
N SER A 58 -0.21 -11.57 -2.86
CA SER A 58 -1.40 -11.80 -3.70
C SER A 58 -1.59 -13.26 -4.10
N GLY A 59 -0.61 -14.13 -3.83
CA GLY A 59 -0.56 -15.50 -4.35
C GLY A 59 -0.40 -15.58 -5.86
N ALA A 60 -0.39 -14.44 -6.58
CA ALA A 60 -0.32 -14.40 -8.02
C ALA A 60 0.99 -15.03 -8.51
N GLU A 61 0.87 -15.90 -9.52
CA GLU A 61 2.02 -16.43 -10.24
C GLU A 61 2.43 -15.54 -11.42
N TRP A 62 1.53 -14.65 -11.86
CA TRP A 62 1.68 -13.85 -13.06
C TRP A 62 1.47 -12.37 -12.73
N ARG A 63 2.36 -11.52 -13.23
CA ARG A 63 2.21 -10.06 -13.24
C ARG A 63 1.77 -9.64 -14.63
N VAL A 64 0.73 -8.81 -14.69
CA VAL A 64 0.25 -8.20 -15.94
C VAL A 64 0.68 -6.74 -15.96
N THR A 65 1.36 -6.32 -17.02
CA THR A 65 1.70 -4.91 -17.30
C THR A 65 1.16 -4.49 -18.67
N TRP A 66 1.14 -3.19 -18.93
CA TRP A 66 0.74 -2.64 -20.23
C TRP A 66 1.99 -2.14 -20.95
N ASN A 67 2.19 -2.59 -22.18
CA ASN A 67 3.29 -2.08 -23.01
C ASN A 67 2.91 -0.73 -23.68
N GLU A 68 3.86 -0.15 -24.41
CA GLU A 68 3.70 1.13 -25.12
C GLU A 68 2.58 1.14 -26.16
N HIS A 69 2.12 -0.03 -26.61
CA HIS A 69 1.04 -0.19 -27.56
C HIS A 69 -0.33 -0.39 -26.89
N GLY A 70 -0.41 -0.32 -25.56
CA GLY A 70 -1.63 -0.58 -24.80
C GLY A 70 -2.04 -2.04 -24.80
N VAL A 71 -1.10 -2.96 -25.03
CA VAL A 71 -1.34 -4.41 -24.97
C VAL A 71 -0.92 -4.94 -23.61
N ALA A 72 -1.78 -5.74 -23.00
CA ALA A 72 -1.47 -6.44 -21.76
C ALA A 72 -0.43 -7.54 -22.02
N VAL A 73 0.66 -7.50 -21.27
CA VAL A 73 1.72 -8.51 -21.29
C VAL A 73 1.81 -9.17 -19.91
N ALA A 74 1.86 -10.50 -19.89
CA ALA A 74 1.96 -11.27 -18.66
C ALA A 74 3.37 -11.85 -18.50
N GLU A 75 4.00 -11.63 -17.36
CA GLU A 75 5.27 -12.23 -16.99
C GLU A 75 5.10 -13.10 -15.74
N LYS A 76 5.78 -14.26 -15.73
CA LYS A 76 5.77 -15.13 -14.55
C LYS A 76 6.63 -14.50 -13.46
N ILE A 77 6.05 -14.34 -12.27
CA ILE A 77 6.76 -13.81 -11.10
C ILE A 77 7.79 -14.86 -10.67
N LYS A 78 9.09 -14.54 -10.82
CA LYS A 78 10.16 -15.37 -10.27
C LYS A 78 10.18 -15.21 -8.75
N ARG A 79 9.77 -16.25 -8.03
CA ARG A 79 9.93 -16.33 -6.58
C ARG A 79 11.37 -16.76 -6.28
N GLY A 80 12.07 -15.97 -5.46
CA GLY A 80 13.41 -16.26 -4.96
C GLY A 80 13.39 -17.15 -3.73
#